data_AF-A0A2V9KKI4-F1
#
_entry.id   AF-A0A2V9KKI4-F1
#
_cell.length_a   1.000
_cell.length_b   1.000
_cell.length_c   1.000
_cell.angle_alpha   90.00
_cell.angle_beta   90.00
_cell.angle_gamma   90.00
#
_symmetry.space_group_name_H-M   'P 1'
#
loop_
_entity.id
_entity.type
_entity.pdbx_description
1 polymer ?
#
loop_
_entity_poly.entity_id
_entity_poly.type
_entity_poly.pdbx_seq_one_letter_code
_entity_poly.pdbx_strand_id
1 'polypeptide(L)'
;MSTGTPFSTYRQYDVAGNVVKSIDPRTYATSFDFADHYGAPDGAAQSNTPPSELGGLTSFAFATKVTNPLLHVAYRQFDYFLGLPVDQEDANGVVTSSTYSDALDRVTQVIRANNVSSVRNQTTFSYDDTNRVVTTTRDLSSYGDNQVKNAVVYDGLGRTVETRQYENATAYIKKPQSYDGMSRVWKVWNPYREGSETPYWTTTEYDGLGRVKTVTQPGSAVT
;
A
#
# COMPACT_ATOMS: atom_id res chain seq x y z
N MET A 1 37.79 14.53 -30.40
CA MET A 1 37.03 14.06 -29.22
C MET A 1 35.86 15.01 -29.06
N SER A 2 34.62 14.52 -29.18
CA SER A 2 33.43 15.34 -28.92
C SER A 2 33.35 15.59 -27.41
N THR A 3 33.49 16.83 -26.97
CA THR A 3 33.26 17.22 -25.58
C THR A 3 31.77 17.14 -25.32
N GLY A 4 31.33 16.09 -24.61
CA GLY A 4 29.94 15.99 -24.19
C GLY A 4 29.55 17.20 -23.34
N THR A 5 28.44 17.86 -23.70
CA THR A 5 27.89 18.95 -22.88
C THR A 5 27.49 18.40 -21.51
N PRO A 6 27.98 18.95 -20.39
CA PRO A 6 27.57 18.49 -19.07
C PRO A 6 26.09 18.82 -18.84
N PHE A 7 25.37 17.86 -18.26
CA PHE A 7 24.00 18.05 -17.80
C PHE A 7 24.04 18.48 -16.33
N SER A 8 23.41 19.60 -16.01
CA SER A 8 23.32 20.11 -14.64
C SER A 8 21.93 19.87 -14.05
N THR A 9 21.88 19.61 -12.75
CA THR A 9 20.64 19.67 -11.95
C THR A 9 20.82 20.69 -10.85
N TYR A 10 19.72 21.33 -10.43
CA TYR A 10 19.76 22.35 -9.38
C TYR A 10 18.76 22.00 -8.28
N ARG A 11 19.13 22.33 -7.04
CA ARG A 11 18.24 22.23 -5.88
C ARG A 11 18.27 23.54 -5.09
N GLN A 12 17.12 23.95 -4.59
CA GLN A 12 16.98 25.04 -3.64
C GLN A 12 16.52 24.47 -2.31
N TYR A 13 16.99 25.06 -1.21
CA TYR A 13 16.71 24.58 0.14
C TYR A 13 16.08 25.69 0.99
N ASP A 14 15.25 25.30 1.96
CA ASP A 14 14.77 26.22 3.01
C ASP A 14 15.78 26.36 4.16
N VAL A 15 15.38 27.07 5.22
CA VAL A 15 16.20 27.29 6.43
C VAL A 15 16.46 26.00 7.22
N ALA A 16 15.60 25.00 7.08
CA ALA A 16 15.73 23.69 7.72
C ALA A 16 16.54 22.69 6.87
N GLY A 17 16.91 23.06 5.63
CA GLY A 17 17.66 22.21 4.71
C GLY A 17 16.78 21.29 3.86
N ASN A 18 15.47 21.51 3.83
CA ASN A 18 14.55 20.77 2.97
C ASN A 18 14.64 21.25 1.52
N VAL A 19 14.57 20.34 0.55
CA VAL A 19 14.56 20.69 -0.88
C VAL A 19 13.20 21.30 -1.25
N VAL A 20 13.14 22.62 -1.45
CA VAL A 20 11.91 23.34 -1.86
C VAL A 20 11.74 23.42 -3.37
N LYS A 21 12.82 23.19 -4.13
CA LYS A 21 12.78 23.16 -5.60
C LYS A 21 13.85 22.25 -6.17
N SER A 22 13.48 21.42 -7.14
CA SER A 22 14.38 20.58 -7.93
C SER A 22 14.22 20.89 -9.40
N ILE A 23 15.31 21.20 -10.10
CA ILE A 23 15.33 21.55 -11.53
C ILE A 23 16.15 20.49 -12.26
N ASP A 24 15.54 19.85 -13.25
CA ASP A 24 16.18 18.83 -14.07
C ASP A 24 17.09 19.44 -15.17
N PRO A 25 17.87 18.63 -15.91
CA PRO A 25 18.74 19.16 -16.97
C PRO A 25 17.99 19.75 -18.16
N ARG A 26 16.68 19.50 -18.27
CA ARG A 26 15.80 20.07 -19.28
C ARG A 26 15.13 21.36 -18.76
N THR A 27 15.55 21.87 -17.61
CA THR A 27 15.06 23.09 -16.95
C THR A 27 13.64 22.99 -16.38
N TYR A 28 13.07 21.79 -16.32
CA TYR A 28 11.77 21.57 -15.70
C TYR A 28 11.90 21.55 -14.18
N ALA A 29 11.04 22.32 -13.51
CA ALA A 29 11.10 22.51 -12.07
C ALA A 29 9.93 21.84 -11.35
N THR A 30 10.24 21.06 -10.32
CA THR A 30 9.28 20.59 -9.31
C THR A 30 9.51 21.36 -8.03
N SER A 31 8.45 21.90 -7.42
CA SER A 31 8.53 22.59 -6.12
C SER A 31 7.84 21.80 -5.02
N PHE A 32 8.36 21.95 -3.80
CA PHE A 32 7.88 21.30 -2.59
C PHE A 32 7.61 22.38 -1.53
N ASP A 33 6.46 22.30 -0.89
CA ASP A 33 6.10 23.13 0.27
C ASP A 33 6.11 22.26 1.53
N PHE A 34 6.59 22.83 2.63
CA PHE A 34 6.75 22.18 3.94
C PHE A 34 5.91 22.88 5.02
N ALA A 35 4.93 23.71 4.63
CA ALA A 35 3.91 24.19 5.55
C ALA A 35 3.16 23.00 6.17
N ASP A 36 3.01 23.00 7.49
CA ASP A 36 2.39 21.90 8.21
C ASP A 36 0.92 21.71 7.80
N HIS A 37 0.57 20.49 7.42
CA HIS A 37 -0.80 20.02 7.22
C HIS A 37 -0.99 18.79 8.12
N TYR A 38 -1.37 19.03 9.38
CA TYR A 38 -1.73 17.96 10.31
C TYR A 38 -3.25 17.79 10.39
N GLY A 39 -3.74 16.58 10.64
CA GLY A 39 -5.17 16.35 10.78
C GLY A 39 -5.54 14.88 10.93
N ALA A 40 -6.79 14.57 10.58
CA ALA A 40 -7.42 13.26 10.66
C ALA A 40 -7.88 12.83 9.26
N PRO A 41 -8.17 11.54 9.01
CA PRO A 41 -8.63 11.06 7.70
C PRO A 41 -10.08 11.48 7.39
N ASP A 42 -10.31 12.77 7.15
CA ASP A 42 -11.62 13.38 7.01
C ASP A 42 -11.93 13.85 5.57
N GLY A 43 -10.97 13.69 4.65
CA GLY A 43 -11.09 14.10 3.26
C GLY A 43 -10.63 15.53 3.01
N ALA A 44 -9.93 16.18 3.96
CA ALA A 44 -9.48 17.57 3.87
C ALA A 44 -7.95 17.70 3.85
N ALA A 45 -7.30 17.19 2.80
CA ALA A 45 -5.83 17.13 2.63
C ALA A 45 -5.08 18.49 2.69
N GLN A 46 -5.78 19.61 2.54
CA GLN A 46 -5.21 20.96 2.57
C GLN A 46 -5.36 21.65 3.93
N SER A 47 -6.13 21.05 4.85
CA SER A 47 -6.36 21.62 6.17
C SER A 47 -5.18 21.36 7.11
N ASN A 48 -5.05 22.22 8.11
CA ASN A 48 -4.06 22.06 9.17
C ASN A 48 -4.73 22.24 10.54
N THR A 49 -4.65 21.19 11.35
CA THR A 49 -5.02 21.18 12.77
C THR A 49 -3.73 21.02 13.57
N PRO A 50 -3.01 22.12 13.85
CA PRO A 50 -1.71 22.04 14.50
C PRO A 50 -1.88 21.48 15.93
N PRO A 51 -1.08 20.49 16.33
CA PRO A 51 -1.09 19.95 17.69
C PRO A 51 -0.56 20.98 18.69
N SER A 52 -1.00 20.86 19.95
CA SER A 52 -0.57 21.75 21.04
C SER A 52 0.94 21.67 21.32
N GLU A 53 1.54 20.51 21.02
CA GLU A 53 2.92 20.12 21.24
C GLU A 53 3.90 20.97 20.43
N LEU A 54 3.46 21.54 19.31
CA LEU A 54 4.28 22.47 18.51
C LEU A 54 4.39 23.85 19.16
N GLY A 55 3.56 24.18 20.16
CA GLY A 55 3.62 25.48 20.82
C GLY A 55 3.44 26.68 19.87
N GLY A 56 2.71 26.50 18.75
CA GLY A 56 2.52 27.51 17.71
C GLY A 56 3.68 27.65 16.72
N LEU A 57 4.69 26.79 16.78
CA LEU A 57 5.76 26.70 15.80
C LEU A 57 5.37 25.83 14.60
N THR A 58 6.15 25.91 13.53
CA THR A 58 6.04 25.05 12.35
C THR A 58 7.10 23.95 12.40
N SER A 59 6.73 22.73 12.02
CA SER A 59 7.62 21.57 12.07
C SER A 59 8.62 21.53 10.90
N PHE A 60 8.18 21.96 9.71
CA PHE A 60 8.89 21.73 8.43
C PHE A 60 9.22 20.25 8.16
N ALA A 61 8.51 19.32 8.79
CA ALA A 61 8.89 17.90 8.81
C ALA A 61 8.59 17.17 7.50
N PHE A 62 7.49 17.52 6.82
CA PHE A 62 6.99 16.79 5.67
C PHE A 62 6.65 17.74 4.51
N ALA A 63 6.89 17.28 3.28
CA ALA A 63 6.40 17.97 2.10
C ALA A 63 4.89 17.72 1.96
N THR A 64 4.08 18.76 2.17
CA THR A 64 2.62 18.71 2.20
C THR A 64 1.98 19.18 0.90
N LYS A 65 2.74 19.87 0.05
CA LYS A 65 2.34 20.26 -1.30
C LYS A 65 3.47 20.02 -2.28
N VAL A 66 3.15 19.40 -3.41
CA VAL A 66 4.11 19.21 -4.52
C VAL A 66 3.49 19.76 -5.78
N THR A 67 4.22 20.64 -6.47
CA THR A 67 3.83 21.17 -7.78
C THR A 67 4.81 20.65 -8.83
N ASN A 68 4.29 19.92 -9.82
CA ASN A 68 5.11 19.40 -10.91
C ASN A 68 5.39 20.48 -11.98
N PRO A 69 6.26 20.20 -12.98
CA PRO A 69 6.59 21.17 -14.04
C PRO A 69 5.41 21.59 -14.94
N LEU A 70 4.33 20.80 -14.95
CA LEU A 70 3.09 21.09 -15.68
C LEU A 70 2.07 21.83 -14.80
N LEU A 71 2.48 22.32 -13.62
CA LEU A 71 1.65 23.03 -12.64
C LEU A 71 0.53 22.20 -12.02
N HIS A 72 0.57 20.88 -12.15
CA HIS A 72 -0.30 20.01 -11.36
C HIS A 72 0.17 19.97 -9.92
N VAL A 73 -0.78 20.07 -8.99
CA VAL A 73 -0.53 20.13 -7.54
C VAL A 73 -1.08 18.87 -6.89
N ALA A 74 -0.32 18.28 -5.96
CA ALA A 74 -0.81 17.25 -5.07
C ALA A 74 -0.57 17.68 -3.62
N TYR A 75 -1.50 17.32 -2.72
CA TYR A 75 -1.42 17.62 -1.29
C TYR A 75 -1.34 16.35 -0.45
N ARG A 76 -0.73 16.47 0.73
CA ARG A 76 -0.75 15.45 1.78
C ARG A 76 -0.96 16.09 3.14
N GLN A 77 -1.84 15.48 3.93
CA GLN A 77 -2.00 15.75 5.34
C GLN A 77 -1.54 14.54 6.16
N PHE A 78 -0.96 14.80 7.32
CA PHE A 78 -0.35 13.78 8.17
C PHE A 78 -1.04 13.71 9.54
N ASP A 79 -1.07 12.52 10.12
CA ASP A 79 -1.25 12.37 11.56
C ASP A 79 0.03 12.86 12.26
N TYR A 80 -0.11 13.74 13.25
CA TYR A 80 1.03 14.33 13.93
C TYR A 80 1.84 13.31 14.75
N PHE A 81 1.17 12.40 15.45
CA PHE A 81 1.82 11.47 16.37
C PHE A 81 2.44 10.29 15.61
N LEU A 82 1.80 9.85 14.52
CA LEU A 82 2.27 8.73 13.72
C LEU A 82 3.26 9.15 12.64
N GLY A 83 3.21 10.41 12.17
CA GLY A 83 3.95 10.86 10.99
C GLY A 83 3.51 10.16 9.71
N LEU A 84 2.33 9.52 9.72
CA LEU A 84 1.75 8.79 8.60
C LEU A 84 0.74 9.67 7.86
N PRO A 85 0.64 9.56 6.52
CA PRO A 85 -0.33 10.34 5.76
C PRO A 85 -1.76 9.86 6.04
N VAL A 86 -2.65 10.79 6.37
CA VAL A 86 -4.08 10.52 6.63
C VAL A 86 -4.97 10.95 5.48
N ASP A 87 -4.57 11.97 4.72
CA ASP A 87 -5.27 12.41 3.51
C ASP A 87 -4.27 12.75 2.40
N GLN A 88 -4.61 12.35 1.17
CA GLN A 88 -3.80 12.62 -0.02
C GLN A 88 -4.70 13.11 -1.15
N GLU A 89 -4.47 14.33 -1.61
CA GLU A 89 -5.18 14.91 -2.76
C GLU A 89 -4.31 14.78 -4.01
N ASP A 90 -4.88 14.22 -5.06
CA ASP A 90 -4.22 14.14 -6.36
C ASP A 90 -4.37 15.44 -7.18
N ALA A 91 -3.76 15.46 -8.37
CA ALA A 91 -3.84 16.58 -9.30
C ALA A 91 -5.27 16.91 -9.80
N ASN A 92 -6.22 15.99 -9.63
CA ASN A 92 -7.61 16.17 -10.02
C ASN A 92 -8.47 16.68 -8.84
N GLY A 93 -7.86 16.98 -7.69
CA GLY A 93 -8.57 17.39 -6.49
C GLY A 93 -9.30 16.25 -5.78
N VAL A 94 -8.97 14.99 -6.08
CA VAL A 94 -9.61 13.81 -5.48
C VAL A 94 -8.79 13.36 -4.28
N VAL A 95 -9.46 13.23 -3.13
CA VAL A 95 -8.81 12.89 -1.85
C VAL A 95 -8.95 11.41 -1.53
N THR A 96 -7.84 10.76 -1.18
CA THR A 96 -7.81 9.42 -0.58
C THR A 96 -7.42 9.53 0.89
N SER A 97 -8.25 8.97 1.77
CA SER A 97 -8.08 9.00 3.21
C SER A 97 -7.62 7.63 3.74
N SER A 98 -6.72 7.62 4.71
CA SER A 98 -6.18 6.40 5.35
C SER A 98 -6.27 6.49 6.87
N THR A 99 -6.87 5.47 7.49
CA THR A 99 -7.07 5.38 8.95
C THR A 99 -6.13 4.33 9.54
N TYR A 100 -5.55 4.61 10.71
CA TYR A 100 -4.61 3.74 11.44
C TYR A 100 -5.14 3.48 12.86
N SER A 101 -6.24 2.74 12.96
CA SER A 101 -6.99 2.60 14.22
C SER A 101 -6.79 1.23 14.88
N ASP A 102 -5.55 0.75 14.95
CA ASP A 102 -5.20 -0.46 15.71
C ASP A 102 -4.03 -0.19 16.66
N ALA A 103 -3.77 -1.09 17.60
CA ALA A 103 -2.76 -0.88 18.65
C ALA A 103 -1.30 -0.85 18.14
N LEU A 104 -1.08 -1.14 16.85
CA LEU A 104 0.23 -1.14 16.20
C LEU A 104 0.31 -0.10 15.08
N ASP A 105 -0.66 0.83 15.02
CA ASP A 105 -0.77 1.91 14.04
C ASP A 105 -0.72 1.44 12.58
N ARG A 106 -1.26 0.24 12.31
CA ARG A 106 -1.40 -0.32 10.96
C ARG A 106 -2.65 0.23 10.29
N VAL A 107 -2.62 0.30 8.97
CA VAL A 107 -3.77 0.80 8.18
C VAL A 107 -5.00 -0.10 8.38
N THR A 108 -6.09 0.45 8.87
CA THR A 108 -7.36 -0.28 9.09
C THR A 108 -8.41 0.06 8.05
N GLN A 109 -8.31 1.22 7.40
CA GLN A 109 -9.24 1.65 6.36
C GLN A 109 -8.55 2.58 5.35
N VAL A 110 -8.89 2.42 4.08
CA VAL A 110 -8.58 3.35 3.01
C VAL A 110 -9.88 3.72 2.30
N ILE A 111 -10.23 5.00 2.27
CA ILE A 111 -11.36 5.54 1.52
C ILE A 111 -10.81 6.29 0.31
N ARG A 112 -11.12 5.83 -0.90
CA ARG A 112 -10.78 6.58 -2.12
C ARG A 112 -11.90 7.55 -2.46
N ALA A 113 -11.51 8.71 -3.00
CA ALA A 113 -12.42 9.79 -3.35
C ALA A 113 -13.32 10.20 -2.19
N ASN A 114 -12.75 10.35 -0.99
CA ASN A 114 -13.50 10.66 0.23
C ASN A 114 -14.28 11.99 0.13
N ASN A 115 -13.76 12.93 -0.66
CA ASN A 115 -14.40 14.20 -0.97
C ASN A 115 -15.35 14.17 -2.19
N VAL A 116 -15.50 13.04 -2.90
CA VAL A 116 -16.40 12.91 -4.06
C VAL A 116 -17.38 11.75 -3.86
N SER A 117 -18.52 12.06 -3.23
CA SER A 117 -19.50 11.06 -2.78
C SER A 117 -20.04 10.11 -3.87
N SER A 118 -20.09 10.53 -5.13
CA SER A 118 -20.63 9.74 -6.25
C SER A 118 -19.75 8.57 -6.67
N VAL A 119 -18.46 8.61 -6.36
CA VAL A 119 -17.48 7.57 -6.74
C VAL A 119 -16.68 7.05 -5.54
N ARG A 120 -17.05 7.49 -4.33
CA ARG A 120 -16.40 7.11 -3.08
C ARG A 120 -16.53 5.61 -2.83
N ASN A 121 -15.42 4.96 -2.50
CA ASN A 121 -15.40 3.57 -2.05
C ASN A 121 -14.35 3.32 -0.98
N GLN A 122 -14.54 2.29 -0.17
CA GLN A 122 -13.61 1.91 0.88
C GLN A 122 -13.00 0.51 0.69
N THR A 123 -11.85 0.35 1.31
CA THR A 123 -11.21 -0.93 1.61
C THR A 123 -10.86 -0.93 3.10
N THR A 124 -11.18 -1.99 3.82
CA THR A 124 -10.85 -2.14 5.24
C THR A 124 -9.98 -3.36 5.47
N PHE A 125 -9.19 -3.30 6.54
CA PHE A 125 -8.25 -4.32 6.96
C PHE A 125 -8.53 -4.71 8.41
N SER A 126 -8.48 -6.01 8.67
CA SER A 126 -8.52 -6.57 10.02
C SER A 126 -7.35 -7.52 10.20
N TYR A 127 -6.65 -7.36 11.32
CA TYR A 127 -5.45 -8.10 11.66
C TYR A 127 -5.76 -9.04 12.83
N ASP A 128 -5.68 -10.34 12.59
CA ASP A 128 -5.72 -11.37 13.63
C ASP A 128 -4.29 -11.91 13.81
N ASP A 129 -3.54 -11.28 14.70
CA ASP A 129 -2.12 -11.60 14.93
C ASP A 129 -1.95 -12.98 15.58
N THR A 130 -2.94 -13.45 16.35
CA THR A 130 -2.91 -14.77 16.99
C THR A 130 -2.96 -15.88 15.95
N ASN A 131 -3.88 -15.77 14.98
CA ASN A 131 -4.03 -16.74 13.91
C ASN A 131 -3.15 -16.40 12.68
N ARG A 132 -2.45 -15.26 12.70
CA ARG A 132 -1.63 -14.72 11.61
C ARG A 132 -2.45 -14.56 10.32
N VAL A 133 -3.63 -13.96 10.45
CA VAL A 133 -4.55 -13.72 9.33
C VAL A 133 -4.76 -12.24 9.12
N VAL A 134 -4.61 -11.78 7.88
CA VAL A 134 -5.04 -10.46 7.46
C VAL A 134 -6.28 -10.61 6.60
N THR A 135 -7.38 -10.00 7.03
CA THR A 135 -8.63 -9.96 6.27
C THR A 135 -8.77 -8.59 5.61
N THR A 136 -9.04 -8.57 4.31
CA THR A 136 -9.34 -7.37 3.55
C THR A 136 -10.77 -7.42 3.06
N THR A 137 -11.54 -6.38 3.31
CA THR A 137 -12.84 -6.20 2.66
C THR A 137 -12.85 -4.93 1.83
N ARG A 138 -13.64 -4.90 0.76
CA ARG A 138 -13.83 -3.72 -0.08
C ARG A 138 -15.25 -3.65 -0.59
N ASP A 139 -15.67 -2.44 -0.95
CA ASP A 139 -16.99 -2.24 -1.52
C ASP A 139 -17.13 -2.91 -2.89
N LEU A 140 -18.36 -3.34 -3.23
CA LEU A 140 -18.73 -3.83 -4.55
C LEU A 140 -19.66 -2.88 -5.29
N SER A 141 -20.74 -2.46 -4.62
CA SER A 141 -21.89 -1.80 -5.26
C SER A 141 -22.22 -0.44 -4.64
N SER A 142 -21.99 -0.28 -3.34
CA SER A 142 -22.31 0.93 -2.59
C SER A 142 -21.24 1.19 -1.54
N TYR A 143 -21.05 2.47 -1.21
CA TYR A 143 -20.11 2.87 -0.18
C TYR A 143 -20.45 2.23 1.17
N GLY A 144 -19.48 1.54 1.76
CA GLY A 144 -19.61 0.88 3.06
C GLY A 144 -20.25 -0.51 3.02
N ASP A 145 -20.53 -1.07 1.85
CA ASP A 145 -21.13 -2.41 1.73
C ASP A 145 -20.15 -3.55 2.04
N ASN A 146 -18.83 -3.32 1.91
CA ASN A 146 -17.75 -4.28 2.20
C ASN A 146 -17.98 -5.71 1.66
N GLN A 147 -18.65 -5.85 0.52
CA GLN A 147 -19.11 -7.17 0.05
C GLN A 147 -17.99 -8.08 -0.47
N VAL A 148 -16.89 -7.54 -0.96
CA VAL A 148 -15.77 -8.37 -1.43
C VAL A 148 -14.81 -8.62 -0.29
N LYS A 149 -14.71 -9.88 0.15
CA LYS A 149 -13.87 -10.30 1.28
C LYS A 149 -12.77 -11.26 0.84
N ASN A 150 -11.54 -10.97 1.21
CA ASN A 150 -10.38 -11.83 1.02
C ASN A 150 -9.62 -11.98 2.34
N ALA A 151 -8.85 -13.05 2.48
CA ALA A 151 -7.91 -13.19 3.59
C ALA A 151 -6.59 -13.79 3.13
N VAL A 152 -5.52 -13.44 3.83
CA VAL A 152 -4.18 -14.02 3.66
C VAL A 152 -3.74 -14.57 5.02
N VAL A 153 -3.32 -15.83 5.02
CA VAL A 153 -2.81 -16.52 6.21
C VAL A 153 -1.30 -16.65 6.08
N TYR A 154 -0.59 -16.38 7.18
CA TYR A 154 0.87 -16.40 7.25
C TYR A 154 1.37 -17.48 8.23
N ASP A 155 2.57 -17.99 7.97
CA ASP A 155 3.30 -18.79 8.96
C ASP A 155 4.02 -17.91 9.98
N GLY A 156 4.69 -18.53 10.96
CA GLY A 156 5.43 -17.82 12.01
C GLY A 156 6.63 -17.00 11.53
N LEU A 157 7.03 -17.12 10.26
CA LEU A 157 8.08 -16.31 9.65
C LEU A 157 7.51 -15.17 8.80
N GLY A 158 6.19 -14.99 8.80
CA GLY A 158 5.51 -13.96 8.01
C GLY A 158 5.39 -14.28 6.53
N ARG A 159 5.58 -15.55 6.11
CA ARG A 159 5.42 -15.97 4.71
C ARG A 159 3.97 -16.40 4.48
N THR A 160 3.39 -15.99 3.34
CA THR A 160 2.03 -16.39 2.97
C THR A 160 1.92 -17.90 2.80
N VAL A 161 1.06 -18.57 3.53
CA VAL A 161 0.80 -20.02 3.38
C VAL A 161 -0.54 -20.31 2.72
N GLU A 162 -1.48 -19.37 2.76
CA GLU A 162 -2.81 -19.55 2.17
C GLU A 162 -3.42 -18.20 1.81
N THR A 163 -4.05 -18.11 0.64
CA THR A 163 -4.97 -17.02 0.32
C THR A 163 -6.40 -17.56 0.24
N ARG A 164 -7.38 -16.73 0.62
CA ARG A 164 -8.81 -17.06 0.63
C ARG A 164 -9.59 -15.98 -0.08
N GLN A 165 -10.47 -16.37 -0.98
CA GLN A 165 -11.51 -15.52 -1.56
C GLN A 165 -12.87 -16.00 -1.05
N TYR A 166 -13.55 -15.17 -0.28
CA TYR A 166 -14.83 -15.54 0.31
C TYR A 166 -15.96 -15.37 -0.70
N GLU A 167 -16.82 -16.37 -0.75
CA GLU A 167 -18.06 -16.36 -1.55
C GLU A 167 -19.25 -15.89 -0.70
N ASN A 168 -19.16 -16.08 0.62
CA ASN A 168 -20.09 -15.58 1.63
C ASN A 168 -19.36 -15.45 2.99
N ALA A 169 -20.09 -15.37 4.11
CA ALA A 169 -19.50 -15.17 5.43
C ALA A 169 -18.47 -16.26 5.83
N THR A 170 -18.70 -17.52 5.42
CA THR A 170 -17.94 -18.69 5.89
C THR A 170 -17.33 -19.53 4.77
N ALA A 171 -17.95 -19.58 3.59
CA ALA A 171 -17.44 -20.33 2.44
C ALA A 171 -16.44 -19.49 1.65
N TYR A 172 -15.34 -20.13 1.25
CA TYR A 172 -14.27 -19.50 0.48
C TYR A 172 -13.56 -20.50 -0.43
N ILE A 173 -12.98 -19.97 -1.50
CA ILE A 173 -12.01 -20.65 -2.34
C ILE A 173 -10.63 -20.35 -1.76
N LYS A 174 -9.84 -21.37 -1.44
CA LYS A 174 -8.48 -21.21 -0.92
C LYS A 174 -7.41 -21.63 -1.92
N LYS A 175 -6.25 -20.99 -1.81
CA LYS A 175 -5.03 -21.34 -2.56
C LYS A 175 -3.83 -21.48 -1.60
N PRO A 176 -3.62 -22.67 -1.03
CA PRO A 176 -2.46 -22.94 -0.19
C PRO A 176 -1.13 -23.01 -0.95
N GLN A 177 -0.03 -22.76 -0.23
CA GLN A 177 1.33 -23.05 -0.65
C GLN A 177 2.19 -23.49 0.53
N SER A 178 3.26 -24.24 0.25
CA SER A 178 4.20 -24.72 1.26
C SER A 178 5.65 -24.41 0.88
N TYR A 179 6.45 -24.15 1.91
CA TYR A 179 7.86 -23.82 1.79
C TYR A 179 8.73 -25.00 2.23
N ASP A 180 9.90 -25.13 1.61
CA ASP A 180 10.91 -26.08 2.02
C ASP A 180 11.77 -25.49 3.16
N GLY A 181 12.75 -26.26 3.64
CA GLY A 181 13.65 -25.81 4.71
C GLY A 181 14.50 -24.59 4.37
N MET A 182 14.58 -24.21 3.09
CA MET A 182 15.31 -23.04 2.60
C MET A 182 14.38 -21.86 2.27
N SER A 183 13.11 -21.90 2.69
CA SER A 183 12.10 -20.88 2.42
C SER A 183 11.72 -20.70 0.95
N ARG A 184 11.86 -21.74 0.13
CA ARG A 184 11.42 -21.74 -1.27
C ARG A 184 10.08 -22.45 -1.39
N VAL A 185 9.18 -21.95 -2.25
CA VAL A 185 7.88 -22.57 -2.47
C VAL A 185 8.05 -23.88 -3.23
N TRP A 186 7.86 -25.02 -2.58
CA TRP A 186 8.03 -26.33 -3.24
C TRP A 186 6.69 -26.98 -3.62
N LYS A 187 5.56 -26.48 -3.10
CA LYS A 187 4.23 -27.01 -3.39
C LYS A 187 3.19 -25.90 -3.40
N VAL A 188 2.41 -25.83 -4.47
CA VAL A 188 1.33 -24.85 -4.65
C VAL A 188 0.09 -25.57 -5.10
N TRP A 189 -1.02 -25.33 -4.40
CA TRP A 189 -2.32 -25.88 -4.80
C TRP A 189 -3.01 -24.96 -5.81
N ASN A 190 -3.76 -25.56 -6.72
CA ASN A 190 -4.77 -24.83 -7.49
C ASN A 190 -5.83 -24.29 -6.53
N PRO A 191 -6.51 -23.18 -6.85
CA PRO A 191 -7.64 -22.71 -6.05
C PRO A 191 -8.74 -23.77 -5.95
N TYR A 192 -9.26 -24.04 -4.76
CA TYR A 192 -10.36 -24.98 -4.55
C TYR A 192 -11.23 -24.61 -3.34
N ARG A 193 -12.46 -25.12 -3.32
CA ARG A 193 -13.37 -25.09 -2.17
C ARG A 193 -13.11 -26.30 -1.28
N GLU A 194 -12.83 -26.05 0.00
CA GLU A 194 -12.60 -27.13 0.95
C GLU A 194 -13.86 -27.98 1.17
N GLY A 195 -13.72 -29.30 1.10
CA GLY A 195 -14.81 -30.25 1.37
C GLY A 195 -15.76 -30.51 0.20
N SER A 196 -15.73 -29.71 -0.87
CA SER A 196 -16.56 -29.93 -2.07
C SER A 196 -15.76 -30.21 -3.35
N GLU A 197 -14.47 -29.87 -3.39
CA GLU A 197 -13.61 -30.08 -4.55
C GLU A 197 -12.38 -30.91 -4.20
N THR A 198 -11.91 -31.70 -5.18
CA THR A 198 -10.65 -32.45 -5.02
C THR A 198 -9.47 -31.50 -5.23
N PRO A 199 -8.53 -31.37 -4.27
CA PRO A 199 -7.40 -30.48 -4.40
C PRO A 199 -6.37 -31.02 -5.39
N TYR A 200 -5.87 -30.14 -6.26
CA TYR A 200 -4.76 -30.40 -7.16
C TYR A 200 -3.59 -29.46 -6.86
N TRP A 201 -2.36 -29.89 -7.12
CA TRP A 201 -1.18 -29.09 -6.83
C TRP A 201 -0.04 -29.34 -7.82
N THR A 202 0.85 -28.37 -7.87
CA THR A 202 2.14 -28.43 -8.55
C THR A 202 3.24 -28.53 -7.50
N THR A 203 4.23 -29.41 -7.71
CA THR A 203 5.47 -29.43 -6.90
C THR A 203 6.66 -28.94 -7.72
N THR A 204 7.58 -28.23 -7.07
CA THR A 204 8.83 -27.75 -7.66
C THR A 204 10.00 -28.29 -6.87
N GLU A 205 10.94 -28.97 -7.54
CA GLU A 205 12.21 -29.34 -6.96
C GLU A 205 13.28 -28.34 -7.36
N TYR A 206 14.19 -28.08 -6.43
CA TYR A 206 15.29 -27.15 -6.62
C TYR A 206 16.62 -27.88 -6.52
N ASP A 207 17.62 -27.40 -7.25
CA ASP A 207 19.00 -27.83 -7.05
C ASP A 207 19.65 -27.15 -5.82
N GLY A 208 20.88 -27.55 -5.51
CA GLY A 208 21.65 -27.00 -4.37
C GLY A 208 22.00 -25.52 -4.50
N LEU A 209 21.83 -24.92 -5.69
CA LEU A 209 22.02 -23.49 -5.93
C LEU A 209 20.70 -22.71 -5.92
N GLY A 210 19.56 -23.39 -5.68
CA GLY A 210 18.25 -22.76 -5.63
C GLY A 210 17.57 -22.55 -6.97
N ARG A 211 18.09 -23.13 -8.05
CA ARG A 211 17.45 -23.09 -9.37
C ARG A 211 16.41 -24.18 -9.47
N VAL A 212 15.34 -23.92 -10.22
CA VAL A 212 14.32 -24.94 -10.52
C VAL A 212 14.98 -26.08 -11.29
N LYS A 213 14.82 -27.30 -10.78
CA LYS A 213 15.32 -28.53 -11.38
C LYS A 213 14.21 -29.25 -12.13
N THR A 214 13.02 -29.37 -11.52
CA THR A 214 11.84 -29.99 -12.09
C THR A 214 10.57 -29.34 -11.55
N VAL A 215 9.52 -29.31 -12.36
CA VAL A 215 8.15 -28.93 -11.98
C VAL A 215 7.23 -30.07 -12.34
N THR A 216 6.52 -30.63 -11.35
CA THR A 216 5.51 -31.66 -11.57
C THR A 216 4.12 -31.06 -11.44
N GLN A 217 3.36 -31.05 -12.54
CA GLN A 217 2.00 -30.51 -12.62
C GLN A 217 0.95 -31.49 -12.09
N PRO A 218 -0.28 -31.02 -11.81
CA PRO A 218 -1.43 -31.91 -11.64
C PRO A 218 -1.55 -32.88 -12.83
N GLY A 219 -1.66 -34.17 -12.54
CA GLY A 219 -1.65 -35.22 -13.58
C GLY A 219 -0.27 -35.79 -13.91
N SER A 220 0.76 -35.47 -13.12
CA SER A 220 2.10 -36.06 -13.18
C SER A 220 2.94 -35.69 -14.41
N ALA A 221 2.52 -34.68 -15.19
CA ALA A 221 3.38 -34.12 -16.23
C ALA A 221 4.57 -33.39 -15.59
N VAL A 222 5.79 -33.67 -16.09
CA VAL A 222 7.04 -33.10 -15.57
C VAL A 222 7.69 -32.22 -16.63
N THR A 223 8.12 -31.02 -16.23
CA THR A 223 8.86 -30.06 -17.05
C THR A 223 10.11 -29.57 -16.33
#